data_AF-A0AAE1R4Q4-F1
#
_entry.id   AF-A0AAE1R4Q4-F1
#
_cell.length_a   1.000
_cell.length_b   1.000
_cell.length_c   1.000
_cell.angle_alpha   90.00
_cell.angle_beta   90.00
_cell.angle_gamma   90.00
#
_symmetry.space_group_name_H-M   'P 1'
#
loop_
_entity.id
_entity.type
_entity.pdbx_description
1 polymer ?
#
loop_
_entity_poly.entity_id
_entity_poly.type
_entity_poly.pdbx_seq_one_letter_code
_entity_poly.pdbx_strand_id
1 'polypeptide(L)'
;MNHNIKLKTKGNILAAFVKLQSENEYSVEVGTKKKPLPKPKWMKEAIPGGEKYTQIKKKLKLHTVCEEAKCPNLGECWSGGETGTATATIMIFGDTCTRGCR
;
A
#
# COMPACT_ATOMS: atom_id res chain seq x y z
N MET A 1 -28.89 -33.96 -42.09
CA MET A 1 -29.09 -33.15 -40.87
C MET A 1 -27.98 -32.11 -40.82
N ASN A 2 -28.30 -30.87 -41.18
CA ASN A 2 -27.35 -29.75 -41.22
C ASN A 2 -27.45 -28.97 -39.89
N HIS A 3 -26.44 -29.08 -39.03
CA HIS A 3 -26.31 -28.20 -37.87
C HIS A 3 -25.43 -27.00 -38.23
N ASN A 4 -26.06 -25.87 -38.52
CA ASN A 4 -25.41 -24.56 -38.64
C ASN A 4 -25.15 -23.99 -37.24
N ILE A 5 -23.92 -24.08 -36.75
CA ILE A 5 -23.48 -23.35 -35.56
C ILE A 5 -23.13 -21.92 -35.99
N LYS A 6 -24.06 -20.98 -35.77
CA LYS A 6 -23.79 -19.54 -35.86
C LYS A 6 -22.95 -19.12 -34.65
N LEU A 7 -21.64 -18.98 -34.83
CA LEU A 7 -20.79 -18.26 -33.88
C LEU A 7 -21.20 -16.78 -33.88
N LYS A 8 -21.88 -16.34 -32.81
CA LYS A 8 -22.13 -14.92 -32.54
C LYS A 8 -20.80 -14.29 -32.09
N THR A 9 -20.06 -13.70 -33.03
CA THR A 9 -18.98 -12.77 -32.71
C THR A 9 -19.60 -11.49 -32.13
N LYS A 10 -19.82 -11.47 -30.81
CA LYS A 10 -20.26 -10.27 -30.10
C LYS A 10 -19.05 -9.46 -29.66
N GLY A 11 -18.86 -8.33 -30.33
CA GLY A 11 -18.18 -7.18 -29.76
C GLY A 11 -16.66 -7.17 -29.98
N ASN A 12 -16.18 -6.02 -30.43
CA ASN A 12 -14.78 -5.72 -30.64
C ASN A 12 -14.00 -5.85 -29.32
N ILE A 13 -13.22 -6.94 -29.18
CA ILE A 13 -12.37 -7.25 -28.02
C ILE A 13 -11.41 -6.09 -27.72
N LEU A 14 -10.99 -5.36 -28.76
CA LEU A 14 -10.16 -4.16 -28.63
C LEU A 14 -10.91 -3.03 -27.92
N ALA A 15 -12.21 -2.87 -28.18
CA ALA A 15 -13.03 -1.86 -27.51
C ALA A 15 -13.27 -2.20 -26.03
N ALA A 16 -13.40 -3.50 -25.68
CA ALA A 16 -13.48 -3.94 -24.30
C ALA A 16 -12.14 -3.77 -23.55
N PHE A 17 -11.01 -4.06 -24.21
CA PHE A 17 -9.67 -3.89 -23.66
C PHE A 17 -9.31 -2.41 -23.45
N VAL A 18 -9.62 -1.54 -24.41
CA VAL A 18 -9.42 -0.09 -24.31
C VAL A 18 -10.29 0.51 -23.20
N LYS A 19 -11.51 -0.01 -22.98
CA LYS A 19 -12.38 0.46 -21.89
C LYS A 19 -11.84 0.10 -20.50
N LEU A 20 -11.23 -1.08 -20.34
CA LEU A 20 -10.56 -1.49 -19.10
C LEU A 20 -9.33 -0.62 -18.77
N GLN A 21 -8.65 -0.07 -19.77
CA GLN A 21 -7.56 0.90 -19.57
C GLN A 21 -8.06 2.30 -19.17
N SER A 22 -9.31 2.65 -19.49
CA SER A 22 -9.90 3.95 -19.13
C SER A 22 -10.50 4.00 -17.72
N GLU A 23 -10.90 2.85 -17.16
CA GLU A 23 -11.48 2.78 -15.81
C GLU A 23 -10.43 2.52 -14.72
N ASN A 24 -9.22 2.08 -15.10
CA ASN A 24 -8.10 1.88 -14.19
C ASN A 24 -7.01 2.94 -14.42
N GLU A 25 -7.41 4.20 -14.30
CA GLU A 25 -6.49 5.34 -14.22
C GLU A 25 -5.73 5.26 -12.89
N TYR A 26 -4.70 4.41 -12.82
CA TYR A 26 -3.67 4.53 -11.79
C TYR A 26 -2.73 5.67 -12.20
N SER A 27 -3.23 6.89 -12.12
CA SER A 27 -2.45 8.07 -12.41
C SER A 27 -1.51 8.36 -11.25
N VAL A 28 -0.21 8.13 -11.47
CA VAL A 28 0.84 8.74 -10.64
C VAL A 28 1.00 10.18 -11.13
N GLU A 29 0.00 11.03 -10.85
CA GLU A 29 0.13 12.48 -11.06
C GLU A 29 1.08 13.01 -9.97
N VAL A 30 2.32 13.25 -10.37
CA VAL A 30 3.30 13.93 -9.53
C VAL A 30 2.89 15.41 -9.45
N GLY A 31 2.12 15.75 -8.41
CA GLY A 31 1.95 17.14 -8.00
C GLY A 31 0.78 17.90 -8.63
N THR A 32 -0.38 17.28 -8.79
CA THR A 32 -1.64 18.03 -8.90
C THR A 32 -2.35 18.00 -7.54
N LYS A 33 -2.77 19.17 -7.04
CA LYS A 33 -3.51 19.32 -5.77
C LYS A 33 -4.94 18.76 -5.85
N LYS A 34 -5.16 17.55 -6.38
CA LYS A 34 -6.43 16.85 -6.23
C LYS A 34 -6.52 16.35 -4.79
N LYS A 35 -7.66 16.56 -4.12
CA LYS A 35 -7.87 15.98 -2.78
C LYS A 35 -7.76 14.46 -2.92
N PRO A 36 -6.87 13.79 -2.16
CA PRO A 36 -6.73 12.35 -2.24
C PRO A 36 -8.06 11.69 -1.93
N LEU A 37 -8.44 10.69 -2.73
CA LEU A 37 -9.62 9.87 -2.43
C LEU A 37 -9.46 9.26 -1.04
N PRO A 38 -10.53 9.20 -0.24
CA PRO A 38 -10.46 8.59 1.07
C PRO A 38 -10.04 7.11 0.94
N LYS A 39 -9.13 6.68 1.81
CA LYS A 39 -8.72 5.27 1.86
C LYS A 39 -9.95 4.37 2.09
N PRO A 40 -10.09 3.25 1.35
CA PRO A 40 -11.13 2.25 1.61
C PRO A 40 -11.09 1.76 3.05
N LYS A 41 -12.24 1.31 3.59
CA LYS A 41 -12.33 0.86 4.99
C LYS A 41 -11.36 -0.28 5.32
N TRP A 42 -11.16 -1.22 4.40
CA TRP A 42 -10.27 -2.38 4.58
C TRP A 42 -8.76 -2.03 4.59
N MET A 43 -8.38 -0.81 4.17
CA MET A 43 -6.99 -0.34 4.16
C MET A 43 -6.67 0.53 5.39
N LYS A 44 -7.63 0.69 6.31
CA LYS A 44 -7.43 1.47 7.53
C LYS A 44 -7.06 0.51 8.65
N GLU A 45 -5.99 0.84 9.33
CA GLU A 45 -5.52 0.11 10.52
C GLU A 45 -5.79 0.93 11.78
N ALA A 46 -5.86 0.25 12.92
CA ALA A 46 -5.93 0.91 14.21
C ALA A 46 -4.66 1.71 14.53
N ILE A 47 -4.79 2.71 15.40
CA ILE A 47 -3.63 3.49 15.85
C ILE A 47 -2.75 2.59 16.72
N PRO A 48 -1.44 2.48 16.42
CA PRO A 48 -0.54 1.64 17.18
C PRO A 48 -0.44 2.08 18.63
N GLY A 49 -0.50 1.12 19.56
CA GLY A 49 -0.52 1.35 20.99
C GLY A 49 -0.07 0.13 21.79
N GLY A 50 -0.08 0.25 23.11
CA GLY A 50 0.29 -0.83 24.03
C GLY A 50 1.68 -0.68 24.66
N GLU A 51 1.94 -1.53 25.65
CA GLU A 51 3.13 -1.42 26.50
C GLU A 51 4.42 -1.71 25.71
N LYS A 52 4.47 -2.83 24.97
CA LYS A 52 5.63 -3.20 24.14
C LYS A 52 5.98 -2.12 23.11
N TYR A 53 4.98 -1.58 22.40
CA TYR A 53 5.18 -0.46 21.48
C TYR A 53 5.85 0.73 22.18
N THR A 54 5.32 1.12 23.34
CA THR A 54 5.84 2.24 24.12
C THR A 54 7.26 1.97 24.63
N GLN A 55 7.55 0.73 25.05
CA GLN A 55 8.89 0.34 25.49
C GLN A 55 9.91 0.42 24.35
N ILE A 56 9.57 -0.10 23.15
CA ILE A 56 10.45 -0.02 21.98
C ILE A 56 10.64 1.42 21.56
N LYS A 57 9.57 2.22 21.49
CA LYS A 57 9.64 3.65 21.17
C LYS A 57 10.58 4.44 22.08
N LYS A 58 10.60 4.11 23.39
CA LYS A 58 11.50 4.76 24.35
C LYS A 58 12.95 4.28 24.23
N LYS A 59 13.16 3.02 23.83
CA LYS A 59 14.48 2.40 23.75
C LYS A 59 15.18 2.68 22.42
N LEU A 60 14.44 2.72 21.30
CA LEU A 60 15.00 3.04 19.99
C LEU A 60 15.32 4.54 19.93
N LYS A 61 16.60 4.85 19.78
CA LYS A 61 17.11 6.20 19.48
C LYS A 61 17.67 6.27 18.05
N LEU A 62 17.12 5.47 17.14
CA LEU A 62 17.58 5.31 15.76
C LEU A 62 16.42 5.57 14.81
N HIS A 63 16.74 5.99 13.59
CA HIS A 63 15.75 6.15 12.53
C HIS A 63 15.26 4.79 12.05
N THR A 64 13.96 4.68 11.79
CA THR A 64 13.34 3.46 11.26
C THR A 64 12.42 3.79 10.10
N VAL A 65 12.40 2.92 9.10
CA VAL A 65 11.42 3.05 8.01
C VAL A 65 9.98 2.91 8.54
N CYS A 66 9.81 2.20 9.66
CA CYS A 66 8.52 2.04 10.32
C CYS A 66 7.90 3.41 10.66
N GLU A 67 8.68 4.32 11.23
CA GLU A 67 8.23 5.67 11.62
C GLU A 67 8.28 6.65 10.46
N GLU A 68 9.40 6.71 9.71
CA GLU A 68 9.59 7.68 8.63
C GLU A 68 8.55 7.52 7.51
N ALA A 69 8.20 6.27 7.16
CA ALA A 69 7.21 5.99 6.12
C ALA A 69 5.77 5.95 6.65
N LYS A 70 5.54 6.17 7.95
CA LYS A 70 4.23 6.00 8.61
C LYS A 70 3.61 4.64 8.30
N CYS A 71 4.40 3.58 8.50
CA CYS A 71 4.02 2.22 8.18
C CYS A 71 2.72 1.83 8.89
N PRO A 72 1.69 1.32 8.19
CA PRO A 72 0.44 0.92 8.82
C PRO A 72 0.62 -0.26 9.80
N ASN A 73 1.67 -1.07 9.63
CA ASN A 73 1.91 -2.28 10.43
C ASN A 73 2.80 -2.03 11.66
N LEU A 74 3.13 -0.77 11.96
CA LEU A 74 4.08 -0.38 13.01
C LEU A 74 3.71 -0.96 14.39
N GLY A 75 2.42 -1.01 14.73
CA GLY A 75 1.95 -1.58 15.99
C GLY A 75 2.17 -3.09 16.07
N GLU A 76 1.85 -3.82 15.01
CA GLU A 76 2.02 -5.27 14.93
C GLU A 76 3.50 -5.66 14.97
N CYS A 77 4.33 -5.04 14.12
CA CYS A 77 5.75 -5.35 14.05
C CYS A 77 6.45 -5.15 15.40
N TRP A 78 6.18 -4.05 16.11
CA TRP A 78 6.86 -3.74 17.38
C TRP A 78 6.27 -4.48 18.59
N SER A 79 5.00 -4.89 18.53
CA SER A 79 4.40 -5.73 19.58
C SER A 79 4.74 -7.22 19.42
N GLY A 80 5.14 -7.62 18.21
CA GLY A 80 5.48 -8.98 17.79
C GLY A 80 4.33 -9.75 17.16
N GLY A 81 3.17 -9.12 16.97
CA GLY A 81 1.98 -9.73 16.37
C GLY A 81 1.62 -11.08 16.99
N GLU A 82 1.17 -12.00 16.15
CA GLU A 82 0.81 -13.37 16.55
C GLU A 82 2.03 -14.23 16.93
N THR A 83 3.19 -13.94 16.32
CA THR A 83 4.43 -14.71 16.53
C THR A 83 5.15 -14.36 17.84
N GLY A 84 4.75 -13.27 18.50
CA GLY A 84 5.37 -12.74 19.70
C GLY A 84 6.75 -12.08 19.49
N THR A 85 7.32 -12.13 18.28
CA THR A 85 8.68 -11.64 17.99
C THR A 85 8.65 -10.21 17.49
N ALA A 86 9.13 -9.27 18.31
CA ALA A 86 9.20 -7.87 17.93
C ALA A 86 10.25 -7.64 16.82
N THR A 87 9.83 -6.93 15.77
CA THR A 87 10.63 -6.68 14.57
C THR A 87 10.65 -5.19 14.24
N ALA A 88 11.82 -4.66 13.89
CA ALA A 88 11.98 -3.29 13.42
C ALA A 88 13.02 -3.22 12.30
N THR A 89 12.77 -2.34 11.32
CA THR A 89 13.70 -2.11 10.20
C THR A 89 14.36 -0.76 10.38
N ILE A 90 15.67 -0.79 10.67
CA ILE A 90 16.47 0.38 11.01
C ILE A 90 17.05 1.00 9.73
N MET A 91 17.08 2.33 9.69
CA MET A 91 17.75 3.11 8.66
C MET A 91 19.13 3.53 9.18
N ILE A 92 20.20 3.02 8.55
CA ILE A 92 21.57 3.20 9.04
C ILE A 92 22.20 4.55 8.68
N PHE A 93 21.70 5.22 7.64
CA PHE A 93 22.25 6.48 7.11
C PHE A 93 21.41 7.70 7.49
N GLY A 94 20.60 7.60 8.55
CA GLY A 94 19.68 8.66 8.96
C GLY A 94 18.33 8.59 8.24
N ASP A 95 17.54 9.66 8.35
CA ASP A 95 16.20 9.81 7.78
C ASP A 95 16.20 10.31 6.33
N THR A 96 17.23 11.04 5.92
CA THR A 96 17.22 11.80 4.67
C THR A 96 17.77 10.99 3.51
N CYS A 97 16.92 10.74 2.51
CA CYS A 97 17.32 10.13 1.24
C CYS A 97 17.58 11.23 0.19
N THR A 98 18.73 11.19 -0.48
CA THR A 98 19.08 12.14 -1.56
C THR A 98 18.40 11.83 -2.90
N ARG A 99 17.63 10.74 -2.97
CA ARG A 99 16.88 10.34 -4.17
C ARG A 99 15.44 10.85 -4.11
N GLY A 100 14.92 11.32 -5.24
CA GLY A 100 13.51 11.75 -5.40
C GLY A 100 12.63 10.66 -6.01
N CYS A 101 12.52 9.49 -5.35
CA CYS A 101 11.67 8.39 -5.83
C CYS A 101 10.19 8.81 -5.86
N ARG A 102 9.45 8.36 -6.88
CA ARG A 102 8.01 8.63 -7.09
C ARG A 102 7.29 7.38 -7.55
#